data_AF-A0A527ZRK5-F1
#
_entry.id   AF-A0A527ZRK5-F1
#
_cell.length_a   1.000
_cell.length_b   1.000
_cell.length_c   1.000
_cell.angle_alpha   90.00
_cell.angle_beta   90.00
_cell.angle_gamma   90.00
#
_symmetry.space_group_name_H-M   'P 1'
#
loop_
_entity.id
_entity.type
_entity.pdbx_description
1 polymer ?
#
loop_
_entity_poly.entity_id
_entity_poly.type
_entity_poly.pdbx_seq_one_letter_code
_entity_poly.pdbx_strand_id
1 'polypeptide(L)' 'MITYLGRRAFHSILSVIGLLTLVFFLTRLTGDPSALYLPLDSTAEARAAFARLNGLDQP' A
#
# COMPACT_ATOMS: atom_id res chain seq x y z
N MET A 1 -19.62 28.05 12.21
CA MET A 1 -19.88 26.98 11.23
C MET A 1 -18.60 26.41 10.62
N ILE A 2 -17.67 27.25 10.15
CA ILE A 2 -16.36 26.82 9.59
C ILE A 2 -15.54 25.96 10.57
N THR A 3 -15.51 26.31 11.86
CA THR A 3 -14.78 25.55 12.90
C THR A 3 -15.37 24.15 13.15
N TYR A 4 -16.69 24.00 13.02
CA TYR A 4 -17.37 22.71 13.17
C TYR A 4 -17.11 21.81 11.96
N LEU A 5 -17.14 22.38 10.75
CA LEU A 5 -16.81 21.68 9.52
C LEU A 5 -15.32 21.25 9.48
N GLY A 6 -14.41 22.13 9.92
CA GLY A 6 -12.98 21.85 9.99
C GLY A 6 -12.66 20.70 10.95
N ARG A 7 -13.29 20.66 12.13
CA ARG A 7 -13.07 19.57 13.09
C ARG A 7 -13.56 18.22 12.56
N ARG A 8 -14.70 18.20 11.89
CA ARG A 8 -15.24 16.98 11.24
C ARG A 8 -14.36 16.53 10.08
N ALA A 9 -13.88 17.44 9.25
CA ALA A 9 -12.96 17.14 8.15
C ALA A 9 -11.64 16.55 8.66
N PHE A 10 -11.09 17.12 9.74
CA PHE A 10 -9.87 16.61 10.36
C PHE A 10 -10.02 15.16 10.85
N HIS A 11 -11.11 14.84 11.54
CA HIS A 11 -11.37 13.46 11.97
C HIS A 11 -11.51 12.49 10.78
N SER A 12 -12.16 12.93 9.69
CA SER A 12 -12.28 12.11 8.48
C SER A 12 -10.92 11.87 7.82
N ILE A 13 -10.09 12.91 7.69
CA ILE A 13 -8.74 12.81 7.12
C ILE A 13 -7.88 11.87 7.98
N LEU A 14 -7.93 12.03 9.31
CA LEU A 14 -7.19 11.17 10.22
C LEU A 14 -7.63 9.70 10.09
N SER A 15 -8.94 9.44 9.95
CA SER A 15 -9.45 8.08 9.73
C SER A 15 -8.99 7.50 8.40
N VAL A 16 -8.97 8.30 7.32
CA VAL A 16 -8.50 7.85 6.01
C VAL A 16 -7.00 7.55 6.05
N ILE A 17 -6.20 8.41 6.65
CA ILE A 17 -4.76 8.17 6.84
C ILE A 17 -4.55 6.87 7.62
N GLY A 18 -5.24 6.68 8.75
CA GLY A 18 -5.15 5.45 9.53
C GLY A 18 -5.54 4.20 8.75
N LEU A 19 -6.60 4.26 7.94
CA LEU A 19 -7.02 3.16 7.07
C LEU A 19 -5.95 2.85 6.01
N LEU A 20 -5.42 3.87 5.33
CA LEU A 20 -4.38 3.69 4.31
C LEU A 20 -3.10 3.10 4.91
N THR A 21 -2.67 3.59 6.08
CA THR A 21 -1.54 3.03 6.82
C THR A 21 -1.80 1.56 7.17
N LEU A 22 -2.99 1.22 7.66
CA LEU A 22 -3.34 -0.17 7.97
C LEU A 22 -3.30 -1.05 6.72
N VAL A 23 -3.95 -0.63 5.63
CA VAL A 23 -3.97 -1.38 4.37
C VAL A 23 -2.56 -1.56 3.82
N PHE A 24 -1.72 -0.53 3.87
CA PHE A 24 -0.31 -0.61 3.47
C PHE A 24 0.45 -1.67 4.24
N PHE A 25 0.30 -1.72 5.57
CA PHE A 25 0.93 -2.78 6.36
C PHE A 25 0.34 -4.14 6.06
N LEU A 26 -0.97 -4.25 5.87
CA LEU A 26 -1.62 -5.50 5.53
C LEU A 26 -1.11 -6.06 4.21
N THR A 27 -1.01 -5.24 3.16
CA THR A 27 -0.47 -5.67 1.86
C THR A 27 0.99 -6.07 1.97
N ARG A 28 1.82 -5.31 2.71
CA ARG A 28 3.24 -5.64 2.92
C ARG A 28 3.44 -6.92 3.73
N LEU A 29 2.57 -7.19 4.72
CA LEU A 29 2.60 -8.40 5.54
C LEU A 29 2.04 -9.63 4.80
N THR A 30 1.09 -9.46 3.88
CA THR A 30 0.52 -10.57 3.10
C THR A 30 1.42 -11.04 1.96
N GLY A 31 2.44 -10.26 1.56
CA GLY A 31 3.53 -10.73 0.71
C GLY A 31 3.91 -9.77 -0.42
N ASP A 32 4.68 -10.27 -1.37
CA ASP A 32 5.15 -9.51 -2.53
C ASP A 32 4.00 -9.35 -3.56
N PRO A 33 3.53 -8.11 -3.83
CA PRO A 33 2.49 -7.87 -4.84
C PRO A 33 2.91 -8.31 -6.24
N SER A 34 4.21 -8.48 -6.52
CA SER A 34 4.71 -9.04 -7.78
C SER A 34 4.14 -10.44 -8.07
N ALA A 35 3.78 -11.21 -7.05
CA ALA A 35 3.19 -12.54 -7.19
C ALA A 35 1.81 -12.53 -7.88
N LEU A 36 1.10 -11.40 -7.89
CA LEU A 36 -0.17 -11.25 -8.61
C LEU A 36 0.05 -10.93 -10.10
N TYR A 37 1.21 -10.38 -10.45
CA TYR A 37 1.52 -9.93 -11.81
C TYR A 37 2.40 -10.91 -12.59
N LEU A 38 3.08 -11.82 -11.88
CA LEU A 38 4.00 -12.80 -12.44
C LEU A 38 3.44 -14.22 -12.37
N PRO A 39 3.69 -15.07 -13.39
CA PRO A 39 3.39 -16.49 -13.33
C PRO A 39 3.95 -17.15 -12.07
N LEU A 40 3.24 -18.15 -11.54
CA LEU A 40 3.68 -18.89 -10.34
C LEU A 40 5.07 -19.52 -10.51
N ASP A 41 5.44 -19.87 -11.75
CA ASP A 41 6.72 -20.49 -12.11
C ASP A 41 7.88 -19.48 -12.28
N SER A 42 7.63 -18.18 -12.06
CA SER A 42 8.64 -17.14 -12.20
C SER A 42 9.74 -17.30 -11.15
N THR A 43 11.00 -17.33 -11.59
CA THR A 43 12.17 -17.42 -10.72
C THR A 43 12.21 -16.25 -9.73
N ALA A 44 12.80 -16.46 -8.55
CA ALA A 44 12.90 -15.43 -7.52
C ALA A 44 13.62 -14.16 -8.01
N GLU A 45 14.60 -14.31 -8.90
CA GLU A 45 15.34 -13.20 -9.52
C GLU A 45 14.48 -12.37 -10.47
N ALA A 46 13.62 -13.02 -11.27
CA ALA A 46 12.68 -12.34 -12.15
C ALA A 46 11.64 -11.54 -11.36
N ARG A 47 11.17 -12.10 -10.23
CA ARG A 47 10.26 -11.40 -9.31
C ARG A 47 10.93 -10.17 -8.68
N ALA A 48 12.17 -10.31 -8.21
CA ALA A 48 12.93 -9.20 -7.64
C ALA A 48 13.21 -8.08 -8.66
N ALA A 49 13.57 -8.43 -9.89
CA ALA A 49 13.79 -7.46 -10.96
C ALA A 49 12.50 -6.71 -11.32
N PHE A 50 11.37 -7.42 -11.41
CA PHE A 50 10.06 -6.82 -11.67
C PHE A 50 9.62 -5.91 -10.53
N ALA A 51 9.78 -6.35 -9.28
CA ALA A 51 9.43 -5.54 -8.12
C ALA A 51 10.21 -4.22 -8.12
N ARG A 52 11.52 -4.27 -8.40
CA ARG A 52 12.39 -3.11 -8.47
C ARG A 52 12.04 -2.15 -9.61
N LEU A 53 11.75 -2.68 -10.80
CA LEU A 53 11.36 -1.87 -11.96
C LEU A 53 10.03 -1.14 -11.74
N ASN A 54 9.12 -1.76 -10.98
CA ASN A 54 7.79 -1.21 -10.71
C ASN A 54 7.69 -0.48 -9.36
N GLY A 55 8.80 -0.36 -8.62
CA GLY A 55 8.85 0.26 -7.29
C GLY A 55 8.03 -0.47 -6.23
N LEU A 56 7.70 -1.74 -6.46
CA LEU A 56 6.98 -2.59 -5.50
C LEU A 56 7.84 -2.98 -4.29
N ASP A 57 9.16 -2.76 -4.38
CA ASP A 57 10.14 -2.92 -3.31
C ASP A 57 10.32 -1.64 -2.46
N GLN A 58 9.77 -0.50 -2.90
CA GLN A 58 9.91 0.79 -2.23
C GLN A 58 8.86 0.98 -1.11
N PRO A 59 9.21 1.68 -0.01
CA PRO A 59 8.28 1.96 1.09
C PRO A 59 7.18 2.95 0.71
#